data_AF-A0A061NR67-F1
#
_entry.id   AF-A0A061NR67-F1
#
_cell.length_a   1.000
_cell.length_b   1.000
_cell.length_c   1.000
_cell.angle_alpha   90.00
_cell.angle_beta   90.00
_cell.angle_gamma   90.00
#
_symmetry.space_group_name_H-M   'P 1'
#
loop_
_entity.id
_entity.type
_entity.pdbx_description
1 polymer ?
#
loop_
_entity_poly.entity_id
_entity_poly.type
_entity_poly.pdbx_seq_one_letter_code
_entity_poly.pdbx_strand_id
1 'polypeptide(L)'
;MLVDLPYYFLFGMEHLYSVTGLGYVAALLFEDSFFTHFFAQFSLLVVWCFIVQLFALRVVSTKSTRYIVVTSTVFYLLLMVILAAVMYMSMLQAQGVQ
;
A
#
# COMPACT_ATOMS: atom_id res chain seq x y z
N MET A 1 2.18 -8.12 9.31
CA MET A 1 3.25 -9.03 9.77
C MET A 1 2.76 -10.10 10.74
N LEU A 2 2.29 -9.81 11.96
CA LEU A 2 1.84 -10.87 12.89
C LEU A 2 0.51 -11.55 12.48
N VAL A 3 -0.36 -10.84 11.75
CA VAL A 3 -1.66 -11.33 11.29
C VAL A 3 -1.54 -12.20 10.02
N ASP A 4 -0.44 -12.06 9.26
CA ASP A 4 -0.21 -12.82 8.03
C ASP A 4 0.41 -14.21 8.32
N LEU A 5 0.83 -14.47 9.56
CA LEU A 5 1.51 -15.69 10.00
C LEU A 5 0.77 -17.01 9.71
N PRO A 6 -0.55 -17.11 9.95
CA PRO A 6 -1.30 -18.33 9.67
C PRO A 6 -1.36 -18.65 8.17
N TYR A 7 -1.38 -17.63 7.33
CA TYR A 7 -1.43 -17.79 5.88
C TYR A 7 -0.08 -18.25 5.31
N TYR A 8 1.04 -17.81 5.89
CA TYR A 8 2.36 -18.33 5.51
C TYR A 8 2.50 -19.83 5.77
N PHE A 9 1.96 -20.31 6.90
CA PHE A 9 2.01 -21.73 7.26
C PHE A 9 1.09 -22.60 6.39
N LEU A 10 -0.06 -22.08 5.95
CA LEU A 10 -1.03 -22.84 5.17
C LEU A 10 -0.74 -22.87 3.67
N PHE A 11 -0.19 -21.79 3.11
CA PHE A 11 -0.04 -21.63 1.66
C PHE A 11 1.42 -21.70 1.17
N GLY A 12 2.41 -21.81 2.07
CA GLY A 12 3.81 -22.03 1.71
C GLY A 12 4.44 -20.94 0.83
N MET A 13 3.83 -19.75 0.78
CA MET A 13 4.28 -18.70 -0.12
C MET A 13 5.40 -17.88 0.51
N GLU A 14 6.59 -17.97 -0.09
CA GLU A 14 7.71 -17.07 0.18
C GLU A 14 7.30 -15.65 -0.27
N HIS A 15 7.29 -14.74 0.71
CA HIS A 15 6.96 -13.31 0.68
C HIS A 15 6.66 -12.59 -0.64
N LEU A 16 5.63 -11.72 -0.59
CA LEU A 16 5.77 -10.27 -0.90
C LEU A 16 4.51 -9.46 -0.58
N TYR A 17 3.34 -10.10 -0.41
CA TYR A 17 2.06 -9.39 -0.34
C TYR A 17 1.21 -9.84 0.86
N SER A 18 0.69 -8.88 1.64
CA SER A 18 -0.28 -9.20 2.70
C SER A 18 -1.56 -9.74 2.06
N VAL A 19 -2.06 -10.87 2.57
CA VAL A 19 -3.30 -11.52 2.12
C VAL A 19 -4.52 -10.60 2.30
N THR A 20 -4.41 -9.61 3.20
CA THR A 20 -5.44 -8.62 3.48
C THR A 20 -5.33 -7.34 2.64
N GLY A 21 -4.39 -7.28 1.70
CA GLY A 21 -4.15 -6.14 0.82
C GLY A 21 -4.54 -6.40 -0.64
N LEU A 22 -4.81 -5.33 -1.38
CA LEU A 22 -5.05 -5.40 -2.83
C LEU A 22 -3.83 -5.93 -3.62
N GLY A 23 -2.65 -6.00 -2.99
CA GLY A 23 -1.44 -6.57 -3.57
C GLY A 23 -1.55 -8.03 -3.98
N TYR A 24 -2.31 -8.86 -3.24
CA TYR A 24 -2.51 -10.26 -3.63
C TYR A 24 -3.34 -10.38 -4.92
N VAL A 25 -4.39 -9.58 -5.04
CA VAL A 25 -5.23 -9.54 -6.26
C VAL A 25 -4.43 -8.97 -7.43
N ALA A 26 -3.62 -7.94 -7.20
CA ALA A 26 -2.78 -7.36 -8.23
C ALA A 26 -1.67 -8.32 -8.70
N ALA A 27 -1.10 -9.14 -7.81
CA ALA A 27 -0.09 -10.12 -8.17
C ALA A 27 -0.65 -11.20 -9.10
N LEU A 28 -1.92 -11.59 -8.92
CA LEU A 28 -2.61 -12.53 -9.79
C LEU A 28 -2.97 -11.96 -11.18
N LEU A 29 -3.04 -10.64 -11.32
CA LEU A 29 -3.47 -9.97 -12.55
C LEU A 29 -2.31 -9.36 -13.36
N PHE A 30 -1.21 -8.99 -12.70
CA PHE A 30 -0.18 -8.12 -13.28
C PHE A 30 1.26 -8.60 -13.06
N GLU A 31 1.51 -9.90 -12.89
CA GLU A 31 2.84 -10.57 -12.83
C GLU A 31 4.01 -9.64 -12.47
N ASP A 32 4.34 -9.51 -11.17
CA ASP A 32 5.48 -8.76 -10.62
C ASP A 32 5.79 -7.38 -11.27
N SER A 33 4.75 -6.70 -11.73
CA SER A 33 4.86 -5.34 -12.25
C SER A 33 4.79 -4.29 -11.15
N PHE A 34 5.11 -3.04 -11.53
CA PHE A 34 4.92 -1.86 -10.68
C PHE A 34 3.53 -1.79 -10.03
N PHE A 35 2.48 -2.19 -10.76
CA PHE A 35 1.10 -2.17 -10.24
C PHE A 35 0.91 -3.11 -9.06
N THR A 36 1.58 -4.26 -9.08
CA THR A 36 1.55 -5.21 -7.96
C THR A 36 2.10 -4.55 -6.69
N HIS A 37 3.23 -3.86 -6.77
CA HIS A 37 3.82 -3.14 -5.64
C HIS A 37 3.00 -1.91 -5.21
N PHE A 38 2.32 -1.23 -6.13
CA PHE A 38 1.44 -0.11 -5.84
C PHE A 38 0.18 -0.55 -5.07
N PHE A 39 -0.50 -1.58 -5.57
CA PHE A 39 -1.71 -2.11 -4.93
C PHE A 39 -1.39 -2.82 -3.61
N ALA A 40 -0.18 -3.36 -3.45
CA ALA A 40 0.29 -3.93 -2.19
C ALA A 40 0.28 -2.93 -1.03
N GLN A 41 0.41 -1.63 -1.31
CA GLN A 41 0.37 -0.62 -0.26
C GLN A 41 -1.03 -0.39 0.32
N PHE A 42 -2.08 -0.83 -0.38
CA PHE A 42 -3.47 -0.70 0.07
C PHE A 42 -3.85 -1.92 0.89
N SER A 43 -3.69 -1.80 2.21
CA SER A 43 -4.24 -2.74 3.19
C SER A 43 -5.41 -2.13 3.95
N LEU A 44 -6.28 -2.98 4.49
CA LEU A 44 -7.42 -2.55 5.29
C LEU A 44 -6.99 -1.72 6.52
N LEU A 45 -5.84 -2.07 7.12
CA LEU A 45 -5.22 -1.31 8.20
C LEU A 45 -4.78 0.08 7.74
N VAL A 46 -4.17 0.18 6.56
CA VAL A 46 -3.75 1.45 5.96
C VAL A 46 -4.95 2.36 5.72
N VAL A 47 -6.04 1.83 5.17
CA VAL A 47 -7.29 2.57 4.96
C VAL A 47 -7.87 3.05 6.29
N TRP A 48 -7.84 2.21 7.33
CA TRP A 48 -8.28 2.60 8.67
C TRP A 48 -7.45 3.74 9.25
N CYS A 49 -6.12 3.65 9.19
CA CYS A 49 -5.21 4.71 9.62
C CYS A 49 -5.48 6.02 8.88
N PHE A 50 -5.75 5.96 7.57
CA PHE A 50 -6.10 7.12 6.76
C PHE A 50 -7.40 7.78 7.23
N ILE A 51 -8.44 6.99 7.55
CA ILE A 51 -9.70 7.49 8.11
C ILE A 51 -9.46 8.19 9.46
N VAL A 52 -8.71 7.56 10.37
CA VAL A 52 -8.38 8.15 11.68
C VAL A 52 -7.62 9.47 11.51
N GLN A 53 -6.66 9.53 10.58
CA GLN A 53 -5.91 10.74 10.28
C GLN A 53 -6.82 11.86 9.74
N LEU A 54 -7.78 11.55 8.88
CA LEU A 54 -8.75 12.53 8.39
C LEU A 54 -9.61 13.10 9.52
N PHE A 55 -10.05 12.27 10.47
CA PHE A 55 -10.77 12.74 11.66
C PHE A 55 -9.90 13.66 12.51
N ALA A 56 -8.64 13.29 12.77
CA ALA A 56 -7.71 14.12 13.52
C ALA A 56 -7.46 15.48 12.84
N LEU A 57 -7.22 15.48 11.51
CA LEU A 57 -7.00 16.71 10.74
C LEU A 57 -8.24 17.61 10.72
N ARG A 58 -9.45 17.03 10.71
CA ARG A 58 -10.70 17.79 10.79
C ARG A 58 -10.87 18.49 12.13
N VAL A 59 -10.41 17.89 13.23
CA VAL A 59 -10.48 18.51 14.58
C VAL A 59 -9.50 19.68 14.70
N VAL A 60 -8.32 19.56 14.10
CA VAL A 60 -7.25 20.58 14.23
C VAL A 60 -7.36 21.70 13.21
N SER A 61 -7.93 21.43 12.03
CA SER A 61 -7.95 22.39 10.92
C SER A 61 -9.28 23.14 10.80
N THR A 62 -9.20 24.45 10.56
CA THR A 62 -10.37 25.29 10.23
C THR A 62 -10.77 25.24 8.75
N LYS A 63 -10.09 24.39 7.95
CA LYS A 63 -10.34 24.25 6.52
C LYS A 63 -11.60 23.41 6.25
N SER A 64 -12.18 23.61 5.07
CA SER A 64 -13.31 22.79 4.60
C SER A 64 -12.95 21.31 4.57
N THR A 65 -13.87 20.45 5.02
CA THR A 65 -13.70 18.98 5.00
C THR A 65 -13.31 18.47 3.62
N ARG A 66 -13.88 19.05 2.55
CA ARG A 66 -13.54 18.68 1.17
C ARG A 66 -12.07 18.95 0.85
N TYR A 67 -11.54 20.08 1.31
CA TYR A 67 -10.14 20.43 1.10
C TYR A 67 -9.21 19.44 1.82
N ILE A 68 -9.50 19.12 3.09
CA ILE A 68 -8.70 18.19 3.90
C ILE A 68 -8.66 16.81 3.25
N VAL A 69 -9.83 16.29 2.84
CA VAL A 69 -9.90 14.97 2.20
C VAL A 69 -9.10 14.95 0.90
N VAL A 70 -9.26 15.96 0.03
CA VAL A 70 -8.56 16.01 -1.25
C VAL A 70 -7.05 16.11 -1.05
N THR A 71 -6.57 17.03 -0.22
CA THR A 71 -5.12 17.22 -0.03
C THR A 71 -4.48 16.01 0.64
N SER A 72 -5.11 15.44 1.66
CA SER A 72 -4.62 14.21 2.30
C SER A 72 -4.61 13.04 1.33
N THR A 73 -5.64 12.88 0.48
CA THR A 73 -5.69 11.80 -0.52
C THR A 73 -4.58 11.97 -1.56
N VAL A 74 -4.39 13.17 -2.09
CA VAL A 74 -3.34 13.45 -3.09
C VAL A 74 -1.96 13.18 -2.51
N PHE A 75 -1.69 13.65 -1.30
CA PHE A 75 -0.42 13.39 -0.61
C PHE A 75 -0.19 11.89 -0.40
N TYR A 76 -1.24 11.17 -0.01
CA TYR A 76 -1.18 9.73 0.20
C TYR A 76 -0.86 8.98 -1.10
N LEU A 77 -1.56 9.31 -2.20
CA LEU A 77 -1.32 8.70 -3.50
C LEU A 77 0.11 8.97 -3.99
N LEU A 78 0.63 10.18 -3.83
CA LEU A 78 2.02 10.50 -4.18
C LEU A 78 3.02 9.65 -3.38
N LEU A 79 2.83 9.53 -2.07
CA LEU A 79 3.66 8.66 -1.23
C LEU A 79 3.62 7.21 -1.70
N MET A 80 2.43 6.70 -2.04
CA MET A 80 2.27 5.32 -2.51
C MET A 80 2.96 5.07 -3.85
N VAL A 81 2.91 6.03 -4.77
CA VAL A 81 3.64 5.93 -6.05
C VAL A 81 5.15 5.89 -5.82
N ILE A 82 5.66 6.75 -4.94
CA ILE A 82 7.10 6.80 -4.63
C ILE A 82 7.55 5.48 -3.99
N LEU A 83 6.82 4.97 -3.01
CA LEU A 83 7.14 3.71 -2.35
C LEU A 83 7.10 2.53 -3.34
N ALA A 84 6.07 2.46 -4.17
CA ALA A 84 5.96 1.43 -5.19
C ALA A 84 7.13 1.50 -6.21
N ALA A 85 7.54 2.70 -6.60
CA ALA A 85 8.67 2.89 -7.51
C ALA A 85 9.99 2.43 -6.88
N VAL A 86 10.23 2.78 -5.61
CA VAL A 86 11.42 2.33 -4.87
C VAL A 86 11.44 0.81 -4.74
N MET A 87 10.31 0.19 -4.36
CA MET A 87 10.22 -1.27 -4.24
C MET A 87 10.44 -1.97 -5.59
N TYR A 88 9.81 -1.48 -6.65
CA TYR A 88 9.98 -2.04 -7.99
C TYR A 88 11.44 -1.92 -8.48
N MET A 89 12.07 -0.76 -8.30
CA MET A 89 13.49 -0.57 -8.65
C MET A 89 14.41 -1.48 -7.82
N SER A 90 14.11 -1.67 -6.53
CA SER A 90 14.89 -2.59 -5.68
C SER A 90 14.75 -4.05 -6.12
N MET A 91 13.58 -4.45 -6.61
CA MET A 91 13.34 -5.77 -7.18
C MET A 91 14.14 -5.98 -8.47
N LEU A 92 14.09 -5.02 -9.40
CA LEU A 92 14.87 -5.09 -10.65
C LEU A 92 16.38 -5.21 -10.38
N GLN A 93 16.88 -4.45 -9.40
CA GLN A 93 18.27 -4.55 -8.94
C GLN A 93 18.60 -5.93 -8.35
N ALA A 94 17.72 -6.50 -7.53
CA ALA A 94 17.89 -7.84 -6.96
C ALA A 94 17.86 -8.96 -8.02
N GLN A 95 17.16 -8.75 -9.13
CA GLN A 95 17.11 -9.70 -10.26
C GLN A 95 18.29 -9.56 -11.24
N GLY A 96 19.18 -8.58 -11.05
CA GLY A 96 20.37 -8.41 -11.89
C GLY A 96 20.09 -7.87 -13.30
N VAL A 97 18.89 -7.34 -13.55
CA VAL A 97 18.52 -6.72 -14.83
C VAL A 97 19.01 -5.26 -14.80
N GLN A 98 20.19 -5.02 -15.39
CA GLN A 98 20.65 -3.67 -15.74
C GLN A 98 20.10 -3.26 -17.10
#